data_AF-A0A536P226-F1
#
_entry.id   AF-A0A536P226-F1
#
_cell.length_a   1.000
_cell.length_b   1.000
_cell.length_c   1.000
_cell.angle_alpha   90.00
_cell.angle_beta   90.00
_cell.angle_gamma   90.00
#
_symmetry.space_group_name_H-M   'P 1'
#
loop_
_entity.id
_entity.type
_entity.pdbx_description
1 polymer ?
#
loop_
_entity_poly.entity_id
_entity_poly.type
_entity_poly.pdbx_seq_one_letter_code
_entity_poly.pdbx_strand_id
1 'polypeptide(L)'
;MSDKFEKNLRDHLHHEAEEIREFPRQLRGRIREGITPRARPRMAPQLALAGALVLVAFAVLVARNPQVIIKDVPSAIKQILQPSPTPTPQPFTCADRSGGTSGLAAQLTAIRTAHHAETPGFDRIVFDFSDGIPSYDLTRQVTSAFVKDASGQPVTLDGSAGIKLVFRNASVQGVADDQKPRLTAVREIAQLGNFEGVLSYGVGLSSSQCVRVLELTGPSRLVVDVTTSASASTSPAPTPLPTTPSATDLTPFACQDLAGGSSNGPAMRLTQVRVAHQAAGYDRIVFEFAAPAGVTPYLPTYTVSRQASAKFVKDPSGQDVTLRGSSGLRIALHGASGADSYTGSRDITPGLPVLQELEQLGDFEAVLSWGAGLGRPSCIRTLELSNPTRLVVDIQTP
;
A
#
# COMPACT_ATOMS: atom_id res chain seq x y z
N MET A 1 79.51 -8.82 32.78
CA MET A 1 78.33 -8.44 31.97
C MET A 1 77.59 -7.35 32.74
N SER A 2 77.72 -6.07 32.41
CA SER A 2 76.86 -5.03 33.04
C SER A 2 76.94 -3.66 32.34
N ASP A 3 78.11 -3.13 31.99
CA ASP A 3 78.18 -1.70 31.58
C ASP A 3 77.63 -1.36 30.18
N LYS A 4 77.84 -2.23 29.18
CA LYS A 4 77.45 -1.93 27.78
C LYS A 4 75.93 -2.04 27.56
N PHE A 5 75.28 -2.94 28.29
CA PHE A 5 73.84 -3.11 28.25
C PHE A 5 73.12 -1.98 28.98
N GLU A 6 73.63 -1.59 30.15
CA GLU A 6 73.06 -0.50 30.95
C GLU A 6 73.19 0.86 30.24
N LYS A 7 74.29 1.08 29.52
CA LYS A 7 74.47 2.27 28.67
C LYS A 7 73.47 2.32 27.51
N ASN A 8 73.30 1.22 26.77
CA ASN A 8 72.31 1.14 25.70
C ASN A 8 70.87 1.31 26.20
N LEU A 9 70.56 0.78 27.39
CA LEU A 9 69.23 0.92 27.98
C LEU A 9 68.97 2.37 28.42
N ARG A 10 69.96 3.06 28.99
CA ARG A 10 69.84 4.50 29.30
C ARG A 10 69.66 5.36 28.06
N ASP A 11 70.45 5.13 27.02
CA ASP A 11 70.36 5.92 25.79
C ASP A 11 69.00 5.70 25.10
N HIS A 12 68.47 4.48 25.13
CA HIS A 12 67.15 4.16 24.58
C HIS A 12 66.00 4.79 25.40
N LEU A 13 66.08 4.73 26.73
CA LEU A 13 65.09 5.37 27.61
C LEU A 13 65.13 6.91 27.53
N HIS A 14 66.31 7.51 27.31
CA HIS A 14 66.43 8.94 27.07
C HIS A 14 65.83 9.35 25.73
N HIS A 15 65.96 8.52 24.69
CA HIS A 15 65.37 8.77 23.38
C HIS A 15 63.83 8.70 23.42
N GLU A 16 63.24 7.67 24.05
CA GLU A 16 61.78 7.59 24.20
C GLU A 16 61.21 8.69 25.12
N ALA A 17 61.94 9.10 26.15
CA ALA A 17 61.50 10.17 27.04
C ALA A 17 61.51 11.57 26.38
N GLU A 18 62.33 11.78 25.34
CA GLU A 18 62.27 12.99 24.50
C GLU A 18 61.09 12.93 23.52
N GLU A 19 60.82 11.78 22.90
CA GLU A 19 59.68 11.59 21.99
C GLU A 19 58.32 11.81 22.69
N ILE A 20 58.17 11.34 23.93
CA ILE A 20 56.94 11.50 24.74
C ILE A 20 56.77 12.95 25.25
N ARG A 21 57.84 13.77 25.26
CA ARG A 21 57.79 15.19 25.65
C ARG A 21 57.43 16.14 24.49
N GLU A 22 57.55 15.71 23.24
CA GLU A 22 57.10 16.49 22.07
C GLU A 22 55.61 16.34 21.77
N PHE A 23 55.02 15.18 22.09
CA PHE A 23 53.60 14.90 21.88
C PHE A 23 52.63 15.87 22.63
N PRO A 24 52.94 16.38 23.85
CA PRO A 24 52.09 17.35 24.55
C PRO A 24 52.22 18.80 24.05
N ARG A 25 53.24 19.14 23.24
CA ARG A 25 53.44 20.52 22.75
C ARG A 25 52.66 20.81 21.47
N GLN A 26 52.51 19.83 20.58
CA GLN A 26 51.69 19.99 19.37
C GLN A 26 50.18 20.08 19.67
N LEU A 27 49.70 19.49 20.78
CA LEU A 27 48.29 19.63 21.21
C LEU A 27 47.97 20.95 21.91
N ARG A 28 48.94 21.63 22.54
CA ARG A 28 48.70 22.94 23.18
C ARG A 28 48.58 24.11 22.18
N GLY A 29 49.15 23.98 20.97
CA GLY A 29 48.95 24.95 19.89
C GLY A 29 47.55 24.90 19.28
N ARG A 30 46.98 23.70 19.11
CA ARG A 30 45.68 23.51 18.44
C ARG A 30 44.45 23.78 19.31
N ILE A 31 44.59 23.80 20.64
CA ILE A 31 43.48 24.11 21.56
C ILE A 31 43.37 25.62 21.86
N ARG A 32 44.43 26.42 21.63
CA ARG A 32 44.41 27.88 21.87
C ARG A 32 43.89 28.72 20.70
N GLU A 33 43.70 28.13 19.52
CA GLU A 33 43.06 28.80 18.37
C GLU A 33 41.53 28.58 18.29
N GLY A 34 40.96 27.72 19.13
CA GLY A 34 39.52 27.37 19.11
C GLY A 34 38.59 28.25 19.95
N ILE A 35 39.12 29.19 20.76
CA ILE A 35 38.32 30.02 21.67
C ILE A 35 38.78 31.48 21.60
N THR A 36 38.46 32.15 20.50
CA THR A 36 38.32 33.61 20.45
C THR A 36 37.09 33.96 19.61
N PRO A 37 36.18 34.84 20.09
CA PRO A 37 35.04 35.27 19.30
C PRO A 37 35.54 36.21 18.20
N ARG A 38 35.80 35.67 17.01
CA ARG A 38 36.09 36.47 15.82
C ARG A 38 34.78 37.06 15.32
N ALA A 39 34.63 38.38 15.47
CA ALA A 39 33.57 39.14 14.82
C ALA A 39 33.57 38.83 13.31
N ARG A 40 32.43 38.39 12.78
CA ARG A 40 32.26 38.15 11.34
C ARG A 40 32.23 39.51 10.61
N PRO A 41 33.19 39.83 9.72
CA PRO A 41 32.92 40.80 8.68
C PRO A 41 31.97 40.13 7.67
N ARG A 42 30.84 40.78 7.40
CA ARG A 42 29.96 40.43 6.29
C ARG A 42 30.77 40.53 4.99
N MET A 43 31.04 39.39 4.34
CA MET A 43 31.55 39.34 2.97
C MET A 43 30.53 38.65 2.08
N ALA A 44 29.62 39.45 1.53
CA ALA A 44 29.31 39.41 0.10
C ALA A 44 30.16 40.53 -0.52
N PRO A 45 30.84 40.37 -1.68
CA PRO A 45 30.24 39.91 -2.93
C PRO A 45 31.18 39.10 -3.85
N GLN A 46 30.91 37.82 -4.08
CA GLN A 46 31.52 37.09 -5.22
C GLN A 46 30.50 36.55 -6.22
N LEU A 47 29.22 36.92 -6.07
CA LEU A 47 28.16 36.65 -7.05
C LEU A 47 27.92 37.82 -8.02
N ALA A 48 28.51 38.99 -7.79
CA ALA A 48 28.32 40.16 -8.65
C ALA A 48 29.14 40.11 -9.95
N LEU A 49 30.29 39.41 -9.97
CA LEU A 49 31.17 39.37 -11.14
C LEU A 49 30.69 38.37 -12.22
N ALA A 50 30.06 37.27 -11.81
CA ALA A 50 29.45 36.30 -12.74
C ALA A 50 28.16 36.86 -13.37
N GLY A 51 27.34 37.59 -12.60
CA GLY A 51 26.14 38.25 -13.11
C GLY A 51 26.45 39.38 -14.12
N ALA A 52 27.53 40.14 -13.90
CA ALA A 52 27.95 41.19 -14.82
C ALA A 52 28.43 40.65 -16.18
N LEU A 53 29.15 39.51 -16.20
CA LEU A 53 29.59 38.86 -17.45
C LEU A 53 28.41 38.29 -18.26
N VAL A 54 27.39 37.74 -17.59
CA VAL A 54 26.17 37.26 -18.25
C VAL A 54 25.35 38.43 -18.81
N LEU A 55 25.25 39.55 -18.10
CA LEU A 55 24.54 40.75 -18.56
C LEU A 55 25.22 41.41 -19.77
N VAL A 56 26.56 41.44 -19.82
CA VAL A 56 27.30 41.98 -20.97
C VAL A 56 27.17 41.05 -22.19
N ALA A 57 27.24 39.73 -22.00
CA ALA A 57 27.02 38.77 -23.09
C ALA A 57 25.58 38.86 -23.65
N PHE A 58 24.58 39.07 -22.78
CA PHE A 58 23.18 39.26 -23.17
C PHE A 58 22.98 40.58 -23.91
N ALA A 59 23.62 41.67 -23.47
CA ALA A 59 23.57 42.97 -24.14
C ALA A 59 24.19 42.93 -25.55
N VAL A 60 25.29 42.17 -25.75
CA VAL A 60 25.91 41.97 -27.07
C VAL A 60 25.03 41.13 -28.00
N LEU A 61 24.29 40.14 -27.45
CA LEU A 61 23.35 39.32 -28.22
C LEU A 61 22.12 40.14 -28.68
N VAL A 62 21.63 41.03 -27.81
CA VAL A 62 20.50 41.94 -28.09
C VAL A 62 20.86 43.00 -29.13
N ALA A 63 22.07 43.55 -29.09
CA ALA A 63 22.55 44.52 -30.07
C ALA A 63 22.74 43.92 -31.47
N ARG A 64 22.99 42.61 -31.58
CA ARG A 64 23.20 41.92 -32.87
C ARG A 64 21.92 41.35 -33.48
N ASN A 65 20.94 40.90 -32.68
CA ASN A 65 19.72 40.25 -33.17
C ASN A 65 18.45 40.78 -32.44
N PRO A 66 17.84 41.90 -32.91
CA PRO A 66 16.70 42.53 -32.24
C PRO A 66 15.39 41.73 -32.30
N GLN A 67 15.35 40.59 -32.99
CA GLN A 67 14.15 39.76 -33.17
C GLN A 67 13.99 38.65 -32.10
N VAL A 68 14.94 38.47 -31.18
CA VAL A 68 14.95 37.35 -30.21
C VAL A 68 14.21 37.69 -28.89
N ILE A 69 13.84 38.95 -28.64
CA ILE A 69 13.24 39.37 -27.37
C ILE A 69 11.97 40.20 -27.59
N ILE A 70 10.89 39.59 -28.06
CA ILE A 70 9.55 40.19 -27.88
C ILE A 70 8.52 39.18 -27.34
N LYS A 71 8.78 37.86 -27.33
CA LYS A 71 7.75 36.88 -26.93
C LYS A 71 8.05 35.97 -25.73
N ASP A 72 9.31 35.75 -25.33
CA ASP A 72 9.63 34.67 -24.36
C ASP A 72 10.20 35.09 -23.00
N VAL A 73 10.51 36.38 -22.77
CA VAL A 73 11.15 36.84 -21.52
C VAL A 73 10.20 37.19 -20.36
N PRO A 74 8.94 37.63 -20.54
CA PRO A 74 8.06 37.93 -19.41
C PRO A 74 7.69 36.69 -18.56
N SER A 75 7.78 35.49 -19.13
CA SER A 75 7.36 34.23 -18.50
C SER A 75 8.43 33.68 -17.55
N ALA A 76 9.72 33.78 -17.92
CA ALA A 76 10.80 33.18 -17.16
C ALA A 76 11.15 33.95 -15.87
N ILE A 77 10.99 35.28 -15.85
CA ILE A 77 11.37 36.10 -14.69
C ILE A 77 10.26 36.14 -13.62
N LYS A 78 8.98 35.99 -14.01
CA LYS A 78 7.86 35.86 -13.05
C LYS A 78 7.94 34.60 -12.19
N GLN A 79 8.68 33.58 -12.62
CA GLN A 79 8.75 32.29 -11.95
C GLN A 79 9.87 32.19 -10.90
N ILE A 80 10.79 33.17 -10.85
CA ILE A 80 11.95 33.19 -9.92
C ILE A 80 11.66 34.03 -8.66
N LEU A 81 10.64 34.91 -8.72
CA LEU A 81 10.19 35.76 -7.62
C LEU A 81 8.88 35.28 -6.96
N GLN A 82 8.34 34.14 -7.40
CA GLN A 82 7.23 33.52 -6.71
C GLN A 82 7.78 32.73 -5.53
N PRO A 83 7.35 33.00 -4.27
CA PRO A 83 7.56 32.02 -3.21
C PRO A 83 6.96 30.71 -3.74
N SER A 84 7.75 29.63 -3.73
CA SER A 84 7.21 28.29 -3.99
C SER A 84 5.94 28.18 -3.16
N PRO A 85 4.79 27.83 -3.76
CA PRO A 85 3.58 27.66 -2.97
C PRO A 85 3.93 26.68 -1.87
N THR A 86 3.94 27.14 -0.62
CA THR A 86 4.08 26.27 0.54
C THR A 86 3.04 25.16 0.31
N PRO A 87 3.44 23.88 0.15
CA PRO A 87 2.50 22.84 -0.19
C PRO A 87 1.41 22.90 0.87
N THR A 88 0.18 23.18 0.45
CA THR A 88 -0.95 23.20 1.37
C THR A 88 -0.93 21.86 2.11
N PRO A 89 -0.84 21.85 3.45
CA PRO A 89 -0.73 20.61 4.18
C PRO A 89 -1.91 19.73 3.79
N GLN A 90 -1.62 18.55 3.23
CA GLN A 90 -2.70 17.61 2.94
C GLN A 90 -3.43 17.31 4.26
N PRO A 91 -4.77 17.18 4.25
CA PRO A 91 -5.51 16.87 5.45
C PRO A 91 -5.21 15.44 5.91
N PHE A 92 -5.30 15.20 7.22
CA PHE A 92 -5.41 13.83 7.73
C PHE A 92 -6.79 13.28 7.35
N THR A 93 -6.81 12.04 6.85
CA THR A 93 -8.04 11.35 6.46
C THR A 93 -8.14 10.01 7.16
N CYS A 94 -9.37 9.61 7.47
CA CYS A 94 -9.68 8.39 8.19
C CYS A 94 -10.09 7.28 7.21
N ALA A 95 -9.40 7.19 6.07
CA ALA A 95 -9.73 6.31 4.96
C ALA A 95 -8.49 5.57 4.45
N ASP A 96 -8.75 4.47 3.74
CA ASP A 96 -7.71 3.73 3.03
C ASP A 96 -7.11 4.58 1.90
N ARG A 97 -5.88 4.27 1.52
CA ARG A 97 -5.12 5.00 0.50
C ARG A 97 -4.37 4.03 -0.39
N SER A 98 -4.36 4.30 -1.69
CA SER A 98 -3.49 3.63 -2.64
C SER A 98 -2.79 4.66 -3.52
N GLY A 99 -1.66 4.27 -4.10
CA GLY A 99 -0.83 5.18 -4.88
C GLY A 99 0.42 4.49 -5.44
N GLY A 100 1.44 5.28 -5.73
CA GLY A 100 2.68 4.82 -6.32
C GLY A 100 2.58 4.48 -7.82
N THR A 101 3.61 3.83 -8.35
CA THR A 101 3.75 3.55 -9.79
C THR A 101 3.52 2.06 -10.07
N SER A 102 2.49 1.76 -10.87
CA SER A 102 2.19 0.38 -11.28
C SER A 102 3.31 -0.22 -12.15
N GLY A 103 3.68 -1.47 -11.88
CA GLY A 103 4.72 -2.19 -12.63
C GLY A 103 6.17 -1.76 -12.31
N LEU A 104 6.38 -0.73 -11.49
CA LEU A 104 7.72 -0.32 -11.07
C LEU A 104 8.33 -1.33 -10.09
N ALA A 105 9.50 -1.87 -10.44
CA ALA A 105 10.30 -2.66 -9.52
C ALA A 105 11.04 -1.73 -8.56
N ALA A 106 10.92 -1.91 -7.25
CA ALA A 106 11.59 -1.06 -6.27
C ALA A 106 12.12 -1.85 -5.06
N GLN A 107 13.28 -1.44 -4.55
CA GLN A 107 13.82 -1.95 -3.28
C GLN A 107 13.51 -0.98 -2.15
N LEU A 108 12.90 -1.48 -1.07
CA LEU A 108 12.83 -0.76 0.20
C LEU A 108 14.21 -0.79 0.86
N THR A 109 14.74 0.39 1.17
CA THR A 109 16.13 0.56 1.64
C THR A 109 16.21 1.01 3.09
N ALA A 110 15.17 1.66 3.62
CA ALA A 110 15.08 2.03 5.02
C ALA A 110 13.64 2.30 5.45
N ILE A 111 13.39 2.09 6.74
CA ILE A 111 12.20 2.58 7.44
C ILE A 111 12.68 3.51 8.55
N ARG A 112 12.17 4.73 8.59
CA ARG A 112 12.51 5.74 9.60
C ARG A 112 11.26 6.23 10.30
N THR A 113 11.38 6.54 11.58
CA THR A 113 10.27 7.06 12.38
C THR A 113 10.67 8.31 13.16
N ALA A 114 9.73 9.23 13.34
CA ALA A 114 9.92 10.44 14.13
C ALA A 114 8.60 10.96 14.70
N HIS A 115 8.62 11.49 15.93
CA HIS A 115 7.50 12.22 16.50
C HIS A 115 7.60 13.72 16.14
N HIS A 116 6.46 14.30 15.78
CA HIS A 116 6.27 15.66 15.31
C HIS A 116 5.22 16.36 16.19
N ALA A 117 5.67 17.34 16.98
CA ALA A 117 4.87 18.01 18.01
C ALA A 117 4.15 19.28 17.53
N GLU A 118 4.12 19.54 16.21
CA GLU A 118 3.36 20.64 15.60
C GLU A 118 1.84 20.47 15.82
N THR A 119 1.00 21.43 15.40
CA THR A 119 -0.46 21.33 15.56
C THR A 119 -1.16 21.15 14.21
N PRO A 120 -1.89 20.03 13.98
CA PRO A 120 -2.00 18.87 14.86
C PRO A 120 -0.71 18.04 14.89
N GLY A 121 -0.42 17.41 16.04
CA GLY A 121 0.77 16.57 16.23
C GLY A 121 0.63 15.26 15.48
N PHE A 122 1.75 14.67 15.07
CA PHE A 122 1.76 13.40 14.35
C PHE A 122 3.03 12.59 14.61
N ASP A 123 2.96 11.29 14.37
CA ASP A 123 4.14 10.46 14.20
C ASP A 123 4.31 10.17 12.71
N ARG A 124 5.54 10.29 12.22
CA ARG A 124 5.89 10.05 10.83
C ARG A 124 6.60 8.73 10.69
N ILE A 125 6.18 7.95 9.70
CA ILE A 125 6.90 6.79 9.17
C ILE A 125 7.35 7.13 7.76
N VAL A 126 8.61 6.85 7.41
CA VAL A 126 9.15 7.05 6.07
C VAL A 126 9.70 5.74 5.55
N PHE A 127 9.15 5.26 4.44
CA PHE A 127 9.67 4.14 3.67
C PHE A 127 10.51 4.69 2.51
N ASP A 128 11.83 4.48 2.56
CA ASP A 128 12.78 4.95 1.56
C ASP A 128 12.98 3.90 0.45
N PHE A 129 12.81 4.28 -0.81
CA PHE A 129 12.98 3.40 -1.97
C PHE A 129 14.10 3.85 -2.90
N SER A 130 14.80 2.89 -3.53
CA SER A 130 15.89 3.15 -4.48
C SER A 130 15.40 3.72 -5.82
N ASP A 131 14.36 3.10 -6.41
CA ASP A 131 14.03 3.24 -7.84
C ASP A 131 12.69 3.96 -8.10
N GLY A 132 12.07 4.50 -7.05
CA GLY A 132 10.72 5.08 -7.09
C GLY A 132 9.78 4.41 -6.10
N ILE A 133 8.57 4.95 -5.96
CA ILE A 133 7.57 4.39 -5.05
C ILE A 133 6.77 3.35 -5.85
N PRO A 134 6.88 2.05 -5.53
CA PRO A 134 6.11 1.01 -6.20
C PRO A 134 4.62 1.18 -5.84
N SER A 135 3.73 0.61 -6.66
CA SER A 135 2.29 0.68 -6.33
C SER A 135 2.03 0.09 -4.95
N TYR A 136 1.25 0.79 -4.14
CA TYR A 136 0.95 0.38 -2.77
C TYR A 136 -0.53 0.52 -2.41
N ASP A 137 -0.95 -0.30 -1.45
CA ASP A 137 -2.22 -0.23 -0.75
C ASP A 137 -1.95 -0.05 0.75
N LEU A 138 -2.50 1.02 1.34
CA LEU A 138 -2.53 1.29 2.77
C LEU A 138 -3.97 1.12 3.26
N THR A 139 -4.19 0.13 4.10
CA THR A 139 -5.52 -0.19 4.67
C THR A 139 -5.50 -0.01 6.17
N ARG A 140 -6.51 0.68 6.70
CA ARG A 140 -6.66 0.87 8.15
C ARG A 140 -7.20 -0.41 8.79
N GLN A 141 -6.69 -0.73 9.97
CA GLN A 141 -7.05 -1.92 10.73
C GLN A 141 -7.69 -1.52 12.05
N VAL A 142 -8.82 -2.17 12.35
CA VAL A 142 -9.53 -1.97 13.62
C VAL A 142 -8.80 -2.57 14.81
N THR A 143 -7.88 -3.51 14.58
CA THR A 143 -7.02 -4.12 15.60
C THR A 143 -5.55 -4.09 15.17
N SER A 144 -4.63 -4.36 16.09
CA SER A 144 -3.21 -4.59 15.79
C SER A 144 -2.88 -6.07 15.48
N ALA A 145 -3.90 -6.90 15.19
CA ALA A 145 -3.74 -8.29 14.80
C ALA A 145 -3.69 -8.42 13.27
N PHE A 146 -2.70 -9.14 12.78
CA PHE A 146 -2.43 -9.38 11.36
C PHE A 146 -2.13 -10.86 11.12
N VAL A 147 -2.00 -11.22 9.84
CA VAL A 147 -1.60 -12.55 9.39
C VAL A 147 -0.38 -12.40 8.48
N LYS A 148 0.65 -13.22 8.69
CA LYS A 148 1.82 -13.26 7.80
C LYS A 148 1.44 -13.89 6.47
N ASP A 149 1.76 -13.20 5.37
CA ASP A 149 1.18 -13.51 4.06
C ASP A 149 1.58 -14.90 3.53
N ALA A 150 2.84 -15.31 3.72
CA ALA A 150 3.34 -16.59 3.20
C ALA A 150 3.06 -17.81 4.12
N SER A 151 2.96 -17.59 5.43
CA SER A 151 2.84 -18.68 6.42
C SER A 151 1.43 -18.84 6.99
N GLY A 152 0.56 -17.84 6.82
CA GLY A 152 -0.76 -17.81 7.44
C GLY A 152 -0.73 -17.65 8.98
N GLN A 153 0.45 -17.47 9.58
CA GLN A 153 0.59 -17.36 11.03
C GLN A 153 0.03 -16.02 11.53
N PRO A 154 -0.79 -16.02 12.59
CA PRO A 154 -1.24 -14.79 13.21
C PRO A 154 -0.07 -14.07 13.89
N VAL A 155 -0.08 -12.75 13.84
CA VAL A 155 0.88 -11.87 14.53
C VAL A 155 0.13 -10.69 15.11
N THR A 156 0.38 -10.37 16.38
CA THR A 156 -0.22 -9.22 17.05
C THR A 156 0.89 -8.24 17.40
N LEU A 157 0.75 -7.00 16.92
CA LEU A 157 1.70 -5.91 17.17
C LEU A 157 1.31 -5.11 18.41
N ASP A 158 2.27 -4.42 19.03
CA ASP A 158 2.01 -3.47 20.12
C ASP A 158 0.96 -2.43 19.65
N GLY A 159 -0.10 -2.19 20.44
CA GLY A 159 -1.16 -1.25 20.11
C GLY A 159 -2.57 -1.81 20.27
N SER A 160 -3.57 -1.02 19.87
CA SER A 160 -5.00 -1.41 19.89
C SER A 160 -5.67 -1.33 18.51
N ALA A 161 -5.04 -0.69 17.54
CA ALA A 161 -5.46 -0.58 16.15
C ALA A 161 -4.23 -0.72 15.23
N GLY A 162 -4.40 -0.67 13.92
CA GLY A 162 -3.25 -0.77 13.02
C GLY A 162 -3.44 -0.23 11.61
N ILE A 163 -2.40 -0.38 10.80
CA ILE A 163 -2.38 -0.13 9.36
C ILE A 163 -1.69 -1.32 8.69
N LYS A 164 -2.23 -1.85 7.60
CA LYS A 164 -1.53 -2.79 6.71
C LYS A 164 -1.12 -2.07 5.43
N LEU A 165 0.18 -2.09 5.15
CA LEU A 165 0.78 -1.60 3.91
C LEU A 165 1.18 -2.80 3.04
N VAL A 166 0.82 -2.76 1.76
CA VAL A 166 1.21 -3.76 0.76
C VAL A 166 1.81 -3.01 -0.43
N PHE A 167 3.07 -3.30 -0.75
CA PHE A 167 3.79 -2.82 -1.91
C PHE A 167 3.88 -3.94 -2.95
N ARG A 168 3.56 -3.63 -4.22
CA ARG A 168 3.59 -4.60 -5.32
C ARG A 168 4.78 -4.33 -6.24
N ASN A 169 5.38 -5.40 -6.73
CA ASN A 169 6.67 -5.39 -7.41
C ASN A 169 7.79 -4.76 -6.54
N ALA A 170 7.78 -5.07 -5.25
CA ALA A 170 8.75 -4.54 -4.30
C ALA A 170 9.41 -5.66 -3.50
N SER A 171 10.64 -5.43 -3.10
CA SER A 171 11.34 -6.30 -2.15
C SER A 171 12.15 -5.48 -1.14
N VAL A 172 12.61 -6.14 -0.10
CA VAL A 172 13.43 -5.53 0.95
C VAL A 172 14.59 -6.46 1.29
N GLN A 173 15.75 -5.86 1.58
CA GLN A 173 16.90 -6.55 2.14
C GLN A 173 17.67 -5.59 3.06
N GLY A 174 18.12 -6.08 4.22
CA GLY A 174 18.93 -5.30 5.15
C GLY A 174 18.18 -4.24 5.96
N VAL A 175 16.85 -4.20 5.87
CA VAL A 175 15.97 -3.44 6.77
C VAL A 175 15.45 -4.39 7.84
N ALA A 176 15.33 -3.92 9.08
CA ALA A 176 14.84 -4.73 10.18
C ALA A 176 13.38 -5.17 9.97
N ASP A 177 13.10 -6.46 10.14
CA ASP A 177 11.77 -7.07 10.00
C ASP A 177 10.78 -6.63 11.10
N ASP A 178 11.28 -6.13 12.24
CA ASP A 178 10.47 -5.65 13.35
C ASP A 178 11.13 -4.42 14.01
N GLN A 179 10.37 -3.35 14.18
CA GLN A 179 10.76 -2.10 14.82
C GLN A 179 9.68 -1.69 15.82
N LYS A 180 10.07 -1.46 17.08
CA LYS A 180 9.16 -1.02 18.16
C LYS A 180 9.47 0.40 18.61
N PRO A 181 9.19 1.43 17.78
CA PRO A 181 9.57 2.80 18.09
C PRO A 181 8.78 3.38 19.28
N ARG A 182 7.61 2.82 19.60
CA ARG A 182 6.78 3.18 20.79
C ARG A 182 6.55 4.69 20.94
N LEU A 183 6.37 5.35 19.81
CA LEU A 183 5.94 6.75 19.73
C LEU A 183 4.49 6.89 20.21
N THR A 184 3.99 8.13 20.24
CA THR A 184 2.67 8.47 20.80
C THR A 184 1.52 7.76 20.07
N ALA A 185 1.54 7.80 18.74
CA ALA A 185 0.62 7.11 17.83
C ALA A 185 1.19 5.75 17.37
N VAL A 186 2.42 5.73 16.85
CA VAL A 186 3.04 4.55 16.21
C VAL A 186 3.79 3.71 17.24
N ARG A 187 3.32 2.48 17.48
CA ARG A 187 3.85 1.60 18.53
C ARG A 187 4.87 0.60 17.98
N GLU A 188 4.56 -0.02 16.85
CA GLU A 188 5.35 -1.09 16.24
C GLU A 188 5.17 -1.10 14.72
N ILE A 189 6.20 -1.51 13.98
CA ILE A 189 6.21 -1.70 12.54
C ILE A 189 6.89 -3.04 12.28
N ALA A 190 6.17 -3.99 11.69
CA ALA A 190 6.69 -5.33 11.43
C ALA A 190 6.38 -5.80 10.01
N GLN A 191 7.33 -6.48 9.38
CA GLN A 191 7.18 -7.11 8.08
C GLN A 191 6.25 -8.32 8.19
N LEU A 192 5.21 -8.35 7.35
CA LEU A 192 4.24 -9.44 7.28
C LEU A 192 4.57 -10.42 6.15
N GLY A 193 5.23 -9.96 5.09
CA GLY A 193 5.60 -10.75 3.92
C GLY A 193 6.60 -10.03 3.01
N ASN A 194 7.45 -10.81 2.33
CA ASN A 194 8.38 -10.36 1.29
C ASN A 194 8.59 -11.53 0.32
N PHE A 195 7.59 -11.79 -0.53
CA PHE A 195 7.55 -12.97 -1.38
C PHE A 195 6.88 -12.64 -2.72
N GLU A 196 7.40 -13.19 -3.83
CA GLU A 196 6.86 -12.99 -5.19
C GLU A 196 6.66 -11.51 -5.60
N GLY A 197 7.54 -10.63 -5.14
CA GLY A 197 7.44 -9.19 -5.40
C GLY A 197 6.31 -8.50 -4.64
N VAL A 198 5.71 -9.15 -3.64
CA VAL A 198 4.77 -8.54 -2.70
C VAL A 198 5.49 -8.36 -1.36
N LEU A 199 5.67 -7.09 -0.99
CA LEU A 199 6.25 -6.67 0.29
C LEU A 199 5.16 -6.07 1.16
N SER A 200 4.98 -6.55 2.38
CA SER A 200 3.92 -6.07 3.26
C SER A 200 4.41 -5.80 4.68
N TYR A 201 3.81 -4.79 5.30
CA TYR A 201 4.09 -4.36 6.67
C TYR A 201 2.79 -4.13 7.43
N GLY A 202 2.80 -4.52 8.71
CA GLY A 202 1.82 -4.11 9.69
C GLY A 202 2.41 -2.99 10.54
N VAL A 203 1.58 -1.99 10.87
CA VAL A 203 1.92 -0.92 11.81
C VAL A 203 0.92 -0.98 12.95
N GLY A 204 1.39 -1.21 14.17
CA GLY A 204 0.61 -1.15 15.39
C GLY A 204 0.45 0.30 15.86
N LEU A 205 -0.79 0.71 16.12
CA LEU A 205 -1.14 2.06 16.56
C LEU A 205 -1.72 2.06 17.97
N SER A 206 -1.52 3.14 18.72
CA SER A 206 -2.08 3.29 20.07
C SER A 206 -3.61 3.38 20.06
N SER A 207 -4.21 3.89 18.97
CA SER A 207 -5.66 3.96 18.72
C SER A 207 -5.96 4.10 17.21
N SER A 208 -7.24 4.13 16.81
CA SER A 208 -7.68 4.27 15.41
C SER A 208 -7.50 5.71 14.89
N GLN A 209 -6.24 6.12 14.72
CA GLN A 209 -5.85 7.45 14.26
C GLN A 209 -6.00 7.60 12.74
N CYS A 210 -6.21 8.84 12.29
CA CYS A 210 -6.29 9.19 10.87
C CYS A 210 -4.90 9.48 10.32
N VAL A 211 -4.72 9.25 9.02
CA VAL A 211 -3.40 9.26 8.38
C VAL A 211 -3.32 10.32 7.29
N ARG A 212 -2.10 10.72 6.97
CA ARG A 212 -1.78 11.50 5.78
C ARG A 212 -0.62 10.84 5.07
N VAL A 213 -0.76 10.65 3.76
CA VAL A 213 0.25 9.97 2.94
C VAL A 213 0.81 10.96 1.94
N LEU A 214 2.15 11.06 1.87
CA LEU A 214 2.84 11.87 0.88
C LEU A 214 3.83 11.00 0.09
N GLU A 215 3.84 11.20 -1.22
CA GLU A 215 4.80 10.59 -2.13
C GLU A 215 5.82 11.65 -2.51
N LEU A 216 7.08 11.45 -2.11
CA LEU A 216 8.18 12.38 -2.41
C LEU A 216 9.14 11.74 -3.40
N THR A 217 9.72 12.58 -4.26
CA THR A 217 10.79 12.21 -5.19
C THR A 217 12.10 12.89 -4.78
N GLY A 218 13.23 12.31 -5.21
CA GLY A 218 14.58 12.86 -4.97
C GLY A 218 15.00 13.02 -3.49
N PRO A 219 15.09 11.95 -2.68
CA PRO A 219 14.90 10.52 -2.96
C PRO A 219 13.43 10.07 -2.83
N SER A 220 13.13 8.89 -3.40
CA SER A 220 11.80 8.28 -3.45
C SER A 220 11.35 7.83 -2.07
N ARG A 221 10.28 8.43 -1.53
CA ARG A 221 9.84 8.22 -0.16
C ARG A 221 8.34 8.17 -0.06
N LEU A 222 7.82 7.08 0.50
CA LEU A 222 6.44 7.06 0.99
C LEU A 222 6.44 7.52 2.44
N VAL A 223 5.84 8.67 2.70
CA VAL A 223 5.70 9.26 4.03
C VAL A 223 4.29 9.00 4.53
N VAL A 224 4.17 8.38 5.71
CA VAL A 224 2.91 8.13 6.39
C VAL A 224 2.92 8.89 7.72
N ASP A 225 2.15 9.96 7.80
CA ASP A 225 1.92 10.70 9.02
C ASP A 225 0.67 10.16 9.73
N VAL A 226 0.78 9.84 11.01
CA VAL A 226 -0.31 9.36 11.86
C VAL A 226 -0.59 10.41 12.93
N THR A 227 -1.79 10.99 12.96
CA THR A 227 -2.12 12.02 13.96
C THR A 227 -1.97 11.50 15.39
N THR A 228 -1.39 12.29 16.30
CA THR A 228 -1.20 11.91 17.71
C THR A 228 -2.40 12.22 18.56
N SER A 229 -3.26 13.14 18.10
CA SER A 229 -4.56 13.37 18.71
C SER A 229 -5.43 12.15 18.47
N ALA A 230 -5.94 11.55 19.55
CA ALA A 230 -6.98 10.56 19.42
C ALA A 230 -8.14 11.19 18.66
N SER A 231 -8.49 10.62 17.51
CA SER A 231 -9.70 11.04 16.83
C SER A 231 -10.85 10.59 17.72
N ALA A 232 -11.62 11.54 18.27
CA ALA A 232 -12.89 11.20 18.90
C ALA A 232 -13.70 10.43 17.85
N SER A 233 -14.07 9.22 18.20
CA SER A 233 -14.78 8.30 17.32
C SER A 233 -16.21 8.80 17.06
N THR A 234 -16.38 9.87 16.29
CA THR A 234 -17.44 9.89 15.27
C THR A 234 -16.91 9.19 14.03
N SER A 235 -16.47 7.94 14.23
CA SER A 235 -16.49 6.98 13.16
C SER A 235 -17.97 6.77 12.86
N PRO A 236 -18.49 6.94 11.62
CA PRO A 236 -19.48 5.98 11.19
C PRO A 236 -18.91 4.61 11.56
N ALA A 237 -19.69 3.77 12.25
CA ALA A 237 -19.24 2.47 12.76
C ALA A 237 -18.28 1.81 11.75
N PRO A 238 -17.16 1.24 12.23
CA PRO A 238 -16.03 0.88 11.37
C PRO A 238 -16.52 0.15 10.12
N THR A 239 -16.18 0.65 8.94
CA THR A 239 -16.20 -0.20 7.75
C THR A 239 -15.14 -1.26 8.01
N PRO A 240 -15.50 -2.54 8.21
CA PRO A 240 -14.52 -3.55 8.53
C PRO A 240 -13.66 -3.83 7.29
N LEU A 241 -12.32 -3.93 7.44
CA LEU A 241 -11.52 -4.84 6.60
C LEU A 241 -12.28 -6.18 6.61
N PRO A 242 -12.50 -6.91 5.49
CA PRO A 242 -13.48 -7.99 5.42
C PRO A 242 -13.31 -9.02 6.53
N THR A 243 -13.93 -8.74 7.67
CA THR A 243 -14.50 -9.71 8.54
C THR A 243 -15.41 -10.49 7.63
N THR A 244 -15.34 -11.81 7.74
CA THR A 244 -16.51 -12.64 7.54
C THR A 244 -17.72 -11.80 7.95
N PRO A 245 -18.66 -11.51 7.02
CA PRO A 245 -19.71 -10.53 7.24
C PRO A 245 -20.29 -10.72 8.63
N SER A 246 -20.18 -9.69 9.47
CA SER A 246 -20.72 -9.76 10.83
C SER A 246 -22.19 -10.11 10.69
N ALA A 247 -22.67 -11.10 11.44
CA ALA A 247 -23.99 -11.73 11.25
C ALA A 247 -25.20 -10.78 11.45
N THR A 248 -24.94 -9.49 11.67
CA THR A 248 -25.90 -8.43 11.95
C THR A 248 -26.28 -7.60 10.72
N ASP A 249 -25.55 -7.72 9.59
CA ASP A 249 -25.85 -7.02 8.32
C ASP A 249 -26.17 -8.00 7.16
N LEU A 250 -26.44 -9.26 7.53
CA LEU A 250 -26.84 -10.29 6.58
C LEU A 250 -28.30 -10.08 6.22
N THR A 251 -28.57 -9.85 4.94
CA THR A 251 -29.93 -9.97 4.44
C THR A 251 -30.47 -11.36 4.81
N PRO A 252 -31.73 -11.46 5.25
CA PRO A 252 -32.33 -12.76 5.53
C PRO A 252 -32.34 -13.60 4.25
N PHE A 253 -32.27 -14.91 4.40
CA PHE A 253 -32.48 -15.80 3.27
C PHE A 253 -33.87 -15.54 2.67
N ALA A 254 -33.89 -15.30 1.36
CA ALA A 254 -35.08 -15.00 0.61
C ALA A 254 -35.32 -16.09 -0.43
N CYS A 255 -36.57 -16.51 -0.56
CA CYS A 255 -36.97 -17.57 -1.48
C CYS A 255 -37.40 -16.95 -2.82
N GLN A 256 -36.60 -16.03 -3.35
CA GLN A 256 -36.87 -15.28 -4.57
C GLN A 256 -35.55 -14.99 -5.30
N ASP A 257 -35.66 -14.48 -6.52
CA ASP A 257 -34.51 -14.04 -7.31
C ASP A 257 -33.88 -12.78 -6.69
N LEU A 258 -32.56 -12.68 -6.81
CA LEU A 258 -31.78 -11.56 -6.29
C LEU A 258 -30.98 -10.92 -7.42
N ALA A 259 -30.73 -9.62 -7.30
CA ALA A 259 -29.91 -8.86 -8.24
C ALA A 259 -29.20 -7.73 -7.51
N GLY A 260 -28.10 -7.26 -8.07
CA GLY A 260 -27.30 -6.19 -7.48
C GLY A 260 -26.10 -5.80 -8.33
N GLY A 261 -25.07 -5.25 -7.68
CA GLY A 261 -23.88 -4.73 -8.35
C GLY A 261 -24.11 -3.43 -9.12
N SER A 262 -23.16 -3.11 -10.01
CA SER A 262 -23.10 -1.84 -10.74
C SER A 262 -22.56 -2.05 -12.16
N SER A 263 -22.97 -1.19 -13.09
CA SER A 263 -22.52 -1.20 -14.49
C SER A 263 -21.52 -0.08 -14.82
N ASN A 264 -20.76 0.38 -13.82
CA ASN A 264 -19.98 1.62 -13.88
C ASN A 264 -18.58 1.47 -14.52
N GLY A 265 -18.43 0.74 -15.62
CA GLY A 265 -17.14 0.72 -16.30
C GLY A 265 -16.87 -0.49 -17.21
N PRO A 266 -15.59 -0.72 -17.53
CA PRO A 266 -15.17 -1.85 -18.35
C PRO A 266 -15.28 -3.15 -17.56
N ALA A 267 -15.36 -4.27 -18.27
CA ALA A 267 -15.60 -5.57 -17.67
C ALA A 267 -14.56 -5.94 -16.59
N MET A 268 -15.05 -6.42 -15.45
CA MET A 268 -14.19 -6.95 -14.39
C MET A 268 -13.70 -8.35 -14.74
N ARG A 269 -12.51 -8.69 -14.24
CA ARG A 269 -11.85 -9.96 -14.49
C ARG A 269 -12.15 -10.91 -13.35
N LEU A 270 -12.82 -12.04 -13.60
CA LEU A 270 -12.99 -13.10 -12.61
C LEU A 270 -11.61 -13.71 -12.31
N THR A 271 -11.18 -13.67 -11.06
CA THR A 271 -9.87 -14.22 -10.67
C THR A 271 -9.99 -15.50 -9.89
N GLN A 272 -11.04 -15.67 -9.09
CA GLN A 272 -11.23 -16.85 -8.24
C GLN A 272 -12.72 -17.21 -8.11
N VAL A 273 -12.98 -18.51 -8.01
CA VAL A 273 -14.27 -19.08 -7.60
C VAL A 273 -13.99 -20.02 -6.43
N ARG A 274 -14.70 -19.86 -5.33
CA ARG A 274 -14.57 -20.71 -4.13
C ARG A 274 -15.93 -21.19 -3.68
N VAL A 275 -16.00 -22.44 -3.22
CA VAL A 275 -17.20 -23.04 -2.65
C VAL A 275 -16.88 -23.71 -1.33
N ALA A 276 -17.77 -23.58 -0.34
CA ALA A 276 -17.62 -24.23 0.96
C ALA A 276 -18.94 -24.31 1.71
N HIS A 277 -19.12 -25.37 2.50
CA HIS A 277 -20.17 -25.42 3.52
C HIS A 277 -19.75 -24.60 4.75
N GLN A 278 -20.69 -23.85 5.33
CA GLN A 278 -20.48 -23.06 6.53
C GLN A 278 -21.22 -23.67 7.70
N ALA A 279 -20.55 -23.77 8.85
CA ALA A 279 -21.11 -24.33 10.09
C ALA A 279 -22.41 -23.64 10.56
N ALA A 280 -22.68 -22.42 10.07
CA ALA A 280 -23.89 -21.66 10.33
C ALA A 280 -25.10 -22.07 9.45
N GLY A 281 -25.05 -23.21 8.76
CA GLY A 281 -26.21 -23.78 8.07
C GLY A 281 -26.45 -23.23 6.67
N TYR A 282 -25.39 -23.03 5.89
CA TYR A 282 -25.51 -22.65 4.49
C TYR A 282 -24.29 -23.09 3.67
N ASP A 283 -24.48 -23.32 2.38
CA ASP A 283 -23.40 -23.46 1.41
C ASP A 283 -23.11 -22.11 0.80
N ARG A 284 -21.84 -21.81 0.52
CA ARG A 284 -21.39 -20.52 0.01
C ARG A 284 -20.65 -20.70 -1.30
N ILE A 285 -21.01 -19.88 -2.29
CA ILE A 285 -20.25 -19.64 -3.52
C ILE A 285 -19.67 -18.23 -3.43
N VAL A 286 -18.38 -18.07 -3.76
CA VAL A 286 -17.72 -16.76 -3.82
C VAL A 286 -17.06 -16.59 -5.17
N PHE A 287 -17.47 -15.56 -5.90
CA PHE A 287 -16.79 -15.08 -7.10
C PHE A 287 -15.95 -13.87 -6.71
N GLU A 288 -14.64 -13.90 -6.99
CA GLU A 288 -13.71 -12.79 -6.76
C GLU A 288 -13.33 -12.14 -8.09
N PHE A 289 -13.31 -10.81 -8.09
CA PHE A 289 -13.04 -10.00 -9.27
C PHE A 289 -11.87 -9.05 -9.03
N ALA A 290 -11.09 -8.85 -10.09
CA ALA A 290 -10.11 -7.80 -10.18
C ALA A 290 -10.50 -6.81 -11.28
N ALA A 291 -10.21 -5.53 -11.05
CA ALA A 291 -10.33 -4.53 -12.11
C ALA A 291 -9.22 -4.71 -13.16
N PRO A 292 -9.50 -4.39 -14.43
CA PRO A 292 -8.44 -4.12 -15.40
C PRO A 292 -7.49 -3.04 -14.89
N ALA A 293 -6.26 -3.04 -15.39
CA ALA A 293 -5.26 -2.05 -15.00
C ALA A 293 -5.77 -0.62 -15.24
N GLY A 294 -5.63 0.24 -14.22
CA GLY A 294 -6.07 1.64 -14.28
C GLY A 294 -7.58 1.85 -14.11
N VAL A 295 -8.35 0.81 -13.81
CA VAL A 295 -9.80 0.89 -13.57
C VAL A 295 -10.08 0.74 -12.07
N THR A 296 -11.00 1.55 -11.54
CA THR A 296 -11.50 1.40 -10.18
C THR A 296 -12.32 0.10 -10.05
N PRO A 297 -12.00 -0.81 -9.12
CA PRO A 297 -12.78 -2.02 -8.91
C PRO A 297 -14.23 -1.72 -8.49
N TYR A 298 -15.17 -2.42 -9.11
CA TYR A 298 -16.58 -2.42 -8.73
C TYR A 298 -17.15 -3.83 -8.91
N LEU A 299 -18.26 -4.13 -8.24
CA LEU A 299 -18.93 -5.41 -8.44
C LEU A 299 -19.79 -5.36 -9.73
N PRO A 300 -19.55 -6.23 -10.73
CA PRO A 300 -20.37 -6.27 -11.93
C PRO A 300 -21.84 -6.47 -11.60
N THR A 301 -22.73 -5.86 -12.38
CA THR A 301 -24.17 -6.11 -12.25
C THR A 301 -24.43 -7.60 -12.33
N TYR A 302 -25.23 -8.14 -11.41
CA TYR A 302 -25.51 -9.57 -11.39
C TYR A 302 -26.98 -9.87 -11.17
N THR A 303 -27.38 -11.06 -11.60
CA THR A 303 -28.63 -11.71 -11.22
C THR A 303 -28.35 -13.12 -10.68
N VAL A 304 -29.11 -13.53 -9.67
CA VAL A 304 -29.14 -14.89 -9.13
C VAL A 304 -30.60 -15.36 -9.19
N SER A 305 -30.92 -16.12 -10.23
CA SER A 305 -32.27 -16.58 -10.51
C SER A 305 -32.47 -18.03 -10.11
N ARG A 306 -33.50 -18.29 -9.31
CA ARG A 306 -33.85 -19.64 -8.86
C ARG A 306 -34.46 -20.42 -10.02
N GLN A 307 -34.00 -21.66 -10.19
CA GLN A 307 -34.46 -22.57 -11.23
C GLN A 307 -35.21 -23.74 -10.60
N ALA A 308 -36.35 -24.09 -11.19
CA ALA A 308 -37.15 -25.23 -10.76
C ALA A 308 -36.46 -26.58 -10.99
N SER A 309 -35.41 -26.62 -11.84
CA SER A 309 -34.62 -27.81 -12.12
C SER A 309 -33.13 -27.49 -12.22
N ALA A 310 -32.28 -28.51 -12.19
CA ALA A 310 -30.84 -28.40 -12.44
C ALA A 310 -30.47 -28.45 -13.94
N LYS A 311 -31.45 -28.23 -14.84
CA LYS A 311 -31.24 -28.17 -16.29
C LYS A 311 -31.04 -26.73 -16.72
N PHE A 312 -29.98 -26.50 -17.49
CA PHE A 312 -29.60 -25.19 -17.99
C PHE A 312 -29.25 -25.28 -19.48
N VAL A 313 -29.15 -24.12 -20.11
CA VAL A 313 -28.64 -23.96 -21.47
C VAL A 313 -27.35 -23.14 -21.38
N LYS A 314 -26.30 -23.63 -22.02
CA LYS A 314 -25.01 -22.96 -22.15
C LYS A 314 -25.09 -21.83 -23.16
N ASP A 315 -24.75 -20.62 -22.74
CA ASP A 315 -24.68 -19.43 -23.58
C ASP A 315 -23.24 -19.18 -24.09
N PRO A 316 -23.04 -18.78 -25.36
CA PRO A 316 -24.03 -18.60 -26.42
C PRO A 316 -24.33 -19.90 -27.21
N SER A 317 -23.70 -21.03 -26.87
CA SER A 317 -23.73 -22.26 -27.69
C SER A 317 -25.12 -22.88 -27.90
N GLY A 318 -26.06 -22.60 -27.00
CA GLY A 318 -27.40 -23.19 -26.99
C GLY A 318 -27.44 -24.66 -26.54
N GLN A 319 -26.32 -25.23 -26.08
CA GLN A 319 -26.27 -26.63 -25.66
C GLN A 319 -26.95 -26.83 -24.30
N ASP A 320 -27.79 -27.85 -24.20
CA ASP A 320 -28.37 -28.27 -22.93
C ASP A 320 -27.30 -28.88 -22.02
N VAL A 321 -27.34 -28.52 -20.74
CA VAL A 321 -26.51 -29.12 -19.70
C VAL A 321 -27.38 -29.41 -18.48
N THR A 322 -27.17 -30.57 -17.87
CA THR A 322 -27.87 -30.98 -16.65
C THR A 322 -26.85 -31.18 -15.55
N LEU A 323 -26.88 -30.28 -14.57
CA LEU A 323 -26.00 -30.35 -13.39
C LEU A 323 -26.56 -31.37 -12.38
N ARG A 324 -25.72 -31.87 -11.48
CA ARG A 324 -26.16 -32.67 -10.33
C ARG A 324 -27.14 -31.90 -9.47
N GLY A 325 -28.20 -32.58 -9.02
CA GLY A 325 -29.23 -32.00 -8.16
C GLY A 325 -30.62 -32.11 -8.77
N SER A 326 -31.59 -31.54 -8.07
CA SER A 326 -33.02 -31.55 -8.43
C SER A 326 -33.58 -30.16 -8.74
N SER A 327 -32.86 -29.10 -8.38
CA SER A 327 -33.19 -27.68 -8.63
C SER A 327 -31.90 -26.90 -8.90
N GLY A 328 -31.97 -25.62 -9.21
CA GLY A 328 -30.76 -24.88 -9.52
C GLY A 328 -30.80 -23.38 -9.25
N LEU A 329 -29.65 -22.73 -9.43
CA LEU A 329 -29.51 -21.26 -9.52
C LEU A 329 -28.80 -20.92 -10.83
N ARG A 330 -29.29 -19.92 -11.56
CA ARG A 330 -28.55 -19.28 -12.65
C ARG A 330 -27.96 -17.99 -12.11
N ILE A 331 -26.63 -17.89 -12.13
CA ILE A 331 -25.89 -16.68 -11.78
C ILE A 331 -25.42 -16.04 -13.09
N ALA A 332 -25.86 -14.84 -13.40
CA ALA A 332 -25.38 -14.08 -14.55
C ALA A 332 -24.69 -12.80 -14.06
N LEU A 333 -23.48 -12.55 -14.56
CA LEU A 333 -22.63 -11.42 -14.23
C LEU A 333 -22.41 -10.59 -15.51
N HIS A 334 -23.00 -9.41 -15.55
CA HIS A 334 -22.94 -8.46 -16.66
C HIS A 334 -21.79 -7.48 -16.47
N GLY A 335 -20.91 -7.39 -17.46
CA GLY A 335 -19.65 -6.66 -17.34
C GLY A 335 -18.59 -7.46 -16.60
N ALA A 336 -18.53 -8.79 -16.82
CA ALA A 336 -17.52 -9.66 -16.24
C ALA A 336 -17.03 -10.70 -17.25
N SER A 337 -15.76 -11.09 -17.15
CA SER A 337 -15.22 -12.23 -17.92
C SER A 337 -14.13 -12.95 -17.13
N GLY A 338 -14.07 -14.27 -17.28
CA GLY A 338 -13.02 -15.12 -16.73
C GLY A 338 -12.04 -15.64 -17.79
N ALA A 339 -12.24 -15.33 -19.07
CA ALA A 339 -11.52 -15.93 -20.20
C ALA A 339 -9.99 -15.92 -20.01
N ASP A 340 -9.42 -14.74 -19.72
CA ASP A 340 -7.96 -14.53 -19.62
C ASP A 340 -7.48 -14.36 -18.18
N SER A 341 -8.30 -14.72 -17.19
CA SER A 341 -8.07 -14.34 -15.79
C SER A 341 -8.35 -15.44 -14.77
N TYR A 342 -9.34 -16.29 -15.05
CA TYR A 342 -9.70 -17.38 -14.18
C TYR A 342 -9.06 -18.68 -14.67
N THR A 343 -8.19 -19.24 -13.85
CA THR A 343 -7.43 -20.48 -14.13
C THR A 343 -7.98 -21.70 -13.39
N GLY A 344 -9.01 -21.52 -12.55
CA GLY A 344 -9.64 -22.62 -11.81
C GLY A 344 -10.58 -23.45 -12.66
N SER A 345 -11.16 -24.50 -12.05
CA SER A 345 -12.12 -25.36 -12.74
C SER A 345 -13.37 -24.59 -13.12
N ARG A 346 -13.86 -24.83 -14.34
CA ARG A 346 -15.16 -24.32 -14.84
C ARG A 346 -16.31 -25.30 -14.59
N ASP A 347 -16.00 -26.47 -14.03
CA ASP A 347 -16.94 -27.48 -13.55
C ASP A 347 -16.46 -27.96 -12.17
N ILE A 348 -17.20 -27.61 -11.12
CA ILE A 348 -16.86 -27.86 -9.73
C ILE A 348 -17.97 -28.74 -9.14
N THR A 349 -17.63 -29.93 -8.66
CA THR A 349 -18.59 -30.89 -8.09
C THR A 349 -18.33 -31.09 -6.60
N PRO A 350 -18.67 -30.09 -5.75
CA PRO A 350 -18.20 -30.10 -4.36
C PRO A 350 -18.99 -31.06 -3.47
N GLY A 351 -20.18 -31.52 -3.88
CA GLY A 351 -21.00 -32.46 -3.11
C GLY A 351 -21.34 -31.97 -1.70
N LEU A 352 -21.56 -30.66 -1.53
CA LEU A 352 -21.92 -30.04 -0.26
C LEU A 352 -23.38 -30.39 0.11
N PRO A 353 -23.84 -30.11 1.35
CA PRO A 353 -25.18 -30.49 1.79
C PRO A 353 -26.33 -30.08 0.85
N VAL A 354 -26.24 -28.92 0.19
CA VAL A 354 -27.20 -28.48 -0.83
C VAL A 354 -26.53 -28.28 -2.19
N LEU A 355 -25.39 -27.60 -2.28
CA LEU A 355 -24.69 -27.36 -3.54
C LEU A 355 -23.97 -28.63 -4.03
N GLN A 356 -24.53 -29.26 -5.06
CA GLN A 356 -23.99 -30.51 -5.63
C GLN A 356 -22.97 -30.26 -6.74
N GLU A 357 -23.18 -29.21 -7.54
CA GLU A 357 -22.35 -28.87 -8.69
C GLU A 357 -22.44 -27.38 -9.01
N LEU A 358 -21.37 -26.81 -9.53
CA LEU A 358 -21.25 -25.44 -9.99
C LEU A 358 -20.45 -25.45 -11.30
N GLU A 359 -21.11 -25.11 -12.40
CA GLU A 359 -20.50 -25.11 -13.73
C GLU A 359 -20.69 -23.76 -14.42
N GLN A 360 -19.69 -23.33 -15.17
CA GLN A 360 -19.80 -22.17 -16.05
C GLN A 360 -20.66 -22.52 -17.27
N LEU A 361 -21.70 -21.72 -17.51
CA LEU A 361 -22.61 -21.88 -18.63
C LEU A 361 -22.15 -21.08 -19.85
N GLY A 362 -21.48 -19.94 -19.63
CA GLY A 362 -21.08 -19.02 -20.70
C GLY A 362 -20.12 -17.92 -20.24
N ASP A 363 -19.35 -17.39 -21.17
CA ASP A 363 -18.48 -16.21 -21.02
C ASP A 363 -18.30 -15.58 -22.39
N PHE A 364 -19.27 -14.75 -22.78
CA PHE A 364 -19.32 -14.11 -24.09
C PHE A 364 -19.86 -12.69 -23.95
N GLU A 365 -19.30 -11.74 -24.71
CA GLU A 365 -19.72 -10.32 -24.68
C GLU A 365 -19.74 -9.70 -23.26
N ALA A 366 -18.79 -10.10 -22.41
CA ALA A 366 -18.71 -9.70 -21.01
C ALA A 366 -19.95 -10.10 -20.17
N VAL A 367 -20.67 -11.13 -20.60
CA VAL A 367 -21.67 -11.83 -19.79
C VAL A 367 -21.09 -13.17 -19.38
N LEU A 368 -20.71 -13.25 -18.10
CA LEU A 368 -20.23 -14.48 -17.48
C LEU A 368 -21.39 -15.14 -16.74
N SER A 369 -21.71 -16.37 -17.07
CA SER A 369 -22.83 -17.10 -16.49
C SER A 369 -22.38 -18.43 -15.87
N TRP A 370 -22.97 -18.75 -14.72
CA TRP A 370 -22.74 -19.99 -13.98
C TRP A 370 -24.07 -20.61 -13.57
N GLY A 371 -24.13 -21.93 -13.57
CA GLY A 371 -25.23 -22.73 -13.06
C GLY A 371 -24.80 -23.43 -11.78
N ALA A 372 -25.61 -23.34 -10.74
CA ALA A 372 -25.43 -24.13 -9.53
C ALA A 372 -26.51 -25.21 -9.47
N GLY A 373 -26.12 -26.48 -9.45
CA GLY A 373 -26.99 -27.62 -9.24
C GLY A 373 -27.21 -27.86 -7.74
N LEU A 374 -28.46 -27.81 -7.30
CA LEU A 374 -28.84 -27.93 -5.89
C LEU A 374 -29.59 -29.23 -5.63
N GLY A 375 -29.27 -29.92 -4.52
CA GLY A 375 -29.94 -31.14 -4.09
C GLY A 375 -31.43 -30.95 -3.78
N ARG A 376 -31.83 -29.71 -3.45
CA ARG A 376 -33.22 -29.30 -3.17
C ARG A 376 -33.40 -27.79 -3.44
N PRO A 377 -34.65 -27.32 -3.66
CA PRO A 377 -34.92 -25.89 -3.69
C PRO A 377 -34.56 -25.24 -2.35
N SER A 378 -33.67 -24.26 -2.38
CA SER A 378 -33.23 -23.51 -1.19
C SER A 378 -33.46 -22.03 -1.37
N CYS A 379 -33.62 -21.32 -0.25
CA CYS A 379 -33.64 -19.86 -0.21
C CYS A 379 -32.21 -19.35 -0.19
N ILE A 380 -32.00 -18.15 -0.74
CA ILE A 380 -30.67 -17.60 -1.01
C ILE A 380 -30.53 -16.22 -0.40
N ARG A 381 -29.29 -15.79 -0.19
CA ARG A 381 -28.95 -14.38 0.02
C ARG A 381 -27.65 -14.06 -0.69
N THR A 382 -27.44 -12.79 -0.99
CA THR A 382 -26.19 -12.31 -1.58
C THR A 382 -25.51 -11.33 -0.65
N LEU A 383 -24.18 -11.27 -0.75
CA LEU A 383 -23.40 -10.19 -0.17
C LEU A 383 -22.43 -9.66 -1.20
N GLU A 384 -22.30 -8.34 -1.20
CA GLU A 384 -21.38 -7.61 -2.05
C GLU A 384 -20.23 -7.12 -1.19
N LEU A 385 -19.03 -7.61 -1.46
CA LEU A 385 -17.84 -7.22 -0.71
C LEU A 385 -16.90 -6.44 -1.61
N SER A 386 -16.23 -5.43 -1.05
CA SER A 386 -15.10 -4.74 -1.67
C SER A 386 -13.78 -5.17 -1.01
N ASN A 387 -12.66 -4.94 -1.69
CA ASN A 387 -11.29 -5.12 -1.17
C ASN A 387 -10.98 -6.52 -0.58
N PRO A 388 -10.92 -7.60 -1.38
CA PRO A 388 -11.14 -7.65 -2.83
C PRO A 388 -12.63 -7.70 -3.19
N THR A 389 -12.95 -7.23 -4.40
CA THR A 389 -14.32 -7.24 -4.95
C THR A 389 -14.84 -8.65 -5.07
N ARG A 390 -15.93 -8.98 -4.37
CA ARG A 390 -16.53 -10.32 -4.38
C ARG A 390 -18.05 -10.27 -4.41
N LEU A 391 -18.63 -11.17 -5.20
CA LEU A 391 -20.01 -11.60 -5.03
C LEU A 391 -20.01 -12.86 -4.18
N VAL A 392 -20.74 -12.84 -3.07
CA VAL A 392 -21.00 -14.00 -2.24
C VAL A 392 -22.45 -14.42 -2.45
N VAL A 393 -22.69 -15.69 -2.73
CA VAL A 393 -24.01 -16.30 -2.81
C VAL A 393 -24.10 -17.37 -1.72
N ASP A 394 -24.94 -17.14 -0.72
CA ASP A 394 -25.23 -18.13 0.32
C ASP A 394 -26.52 -18.87 -0.01
N ILE A 395 -26.50 -20.18 0.19
CA ILE A 395 -27.59 -21.11 -0.12
C ILE A 395 -27.95 -21.82 1.18
N GLN A 396 -29.16 -21.59 1.68
CA GLN A 396 -29.59 -22.15 2.96
C GLN A 396 -29.61 -23.69 2.94
N THR A 397 -29.03 -24.30 3.97
CA THR A 397 -29.12 -25.76 4.20
C THR A 397 -30.32 -26.09 5.10
N PRO A 398 -30.76 -27.37 5.16
CA PRO A 398 -31.87 -27.78 6.03
C PRO A 398 -31.70 -27.42 7.50
#